data_AF-A0AAD7BLI9-F1
#
_entry.id   AF-A0AAD7BLI9-F1
#
_cell.length_a   1.000
_cell.length_b   1.000
_cell.length_c   1.000
_cell.angle_alpha   90.00
_cell.angle_beta   90.00
_cell.angle_gamma   90.00
#
_symmetry.space_group_name_H-M   'P 1'
#
loop_
_entity.id
_entity.type
_entity.pdbx_description
1 polymer ?
#
loop_
_entity_poly.entity_id
_entity_poly.type
_entity_poly.pdbx_seq_one_letter_code
_entity_poly.pdbx_strand_id
1 'polypeptide(L)'
;MGGLRICNVDHTLAGQPAEKPGPGQTSWWVIGPWCWPGRNEKKATEGYDIQEESCEVAGSKRQRHVGVIADPQTRFYGTLIRGPVLVIDALNDADTSEIPLILHTQIQQQTGLFRVFVTSRPDHAILHALGPNIKRHTLAIHGDENHRDITVFLDFRLKQIAGYRCIDNWPDAETFGRLLQRAEGLFVWISTVCDYIASRISPDEDLEQLLDDMRHGQLPPEEKIDSLYAVIMAKCDWDDIHFTSGYTTYMGLLVVQQTPLTIAILGRFSATKRTAQQILLQVGSLVTGLMNAEQPAQILHGSYRDYLGRAPDPQQIAPEVHHQCLALHCMEFAAATLSPSRMAECEYSENWNPDGAPPPTVPEFFEEIHRYAVNFWMVHLTEILYWDPTLEGTVLNFLDNKLTHWIEFMVSKLTYQSLIPLHKWTQNTASGPASSTHFWNQPIECLLRILPRLIQNNRLGEGLAIVADLEYFTTTLAQAAADEVGDGEVEDDT
;
A
#
# COMPACT_ATOMS: atom_id res chain seq x y z
N MET A 1 5.36 4.13 3.00
CA MET A 1 4.20 3.30 2.59
C MET A 1 4.70 2.08 1.87
N GLY A 2 4.51 0.92 2.47
CA GLY A 2 4.70 -0.40 1.88
C GLY A 2 3.91 -1.35 2.77
N GLY A 3 2.78 -1.85 2.27
CA GLY A 3 2.03 -2.89 2.96
C GLY A 3 2.67 -4.23 2.61
N LEU A 4 3.04 -5.03 3.62
CA LEU A 4 3.40 -6.43 3.39
C LEU A 4 2.12 -7.17 2.97
N ARG A 5 2.08 -7.68 1.75
CA ARG A 5 1.09 -8.68 1.32
C ARG A 5 1.72 -10.05 1.47
N ILE A 6 0.87 -11.05 1.76
CA ILE A 6 1.21 -12.46 1.86
C ILE A 6 0.34 -13.19 0.83
N CYS A 7 0.91 -14.05 -0.02
CA CYS A 7 0.16 -14.91 -0.93
C CYS A 7 0.62 -16.35 -0.75
N ASN A 8 -0.31 -17.31 -0.58
CA ASN A 8 -0.02 -18.75 -0.56
C ASN A 8 -0.35 -19.34 -1.95
N VAL A 9 0.58 -20.08 -2.54
CA VAL A 9 0.36 -20.76 -3.83
C VAL A 9 0.30 -22.25 -3.58
N ASP A 10 -0.89 -22.83 -3.65
CA ASP A 10 -1.10 -24.27 -3.53
C ASP A 10 -1.09 -24.95 -4.91
N HIS A 11 -0.44 -26.12 -4.96
CA HIS A 11 -0.40 -26.94 -6.16
C HIS A 11 -1.55 -27.95 -6.14
N THR A 12 -2.79 -27.51 -6.37
CA THR A 12 -3.92 -28.41 -6.64
C THR A 12 -4.50 -28.15 -8.03
N LEU A 13 -4.43 -29.17 -8.90
CA LEU A 13 -5.13 -29.18 -10.18
C LEU A 13 -6.64 -29.19 -9.89
N ALA A 14 -7.37 -28.20 -10.41
CA ALA A 14 -8.81 -28.09 -10.21
C ALA A 14 -9.55 -29.36 -10.70
N GLY A 15 -10.26 -30.03 -9.78
CA GLY A 15 -11.30 -31.01 -10.14
C GLY A 15 -11.11 -32.48 -9.71
N GLN A 16 -10.22 -32.82 -8.77
CA GLN A 16 -10.19 -34.17 -8.20
C GLN A 16 -10.46 -34.19 -6.68
N PRO A 17 -11.23 -35.17 -6.15
CA PRO A 17 -11.46 -35.29 -4.72
C PRO A 17 -10.15 -35.58 -3.99
N ALA A 18 -10.00 -35.00 -2.80
CA ALA A 18 -8.79 -35.01 -1.98
C ALA A 18 -8.24 -36.43 -1.73
N GLU A 19 -7.30 -36.88 -2.57
CA GLU A 19 -6.37 -37.95 -2.23
C GLU A 19 -5.11 -37.36 -1.60
N LYS A 20 -4.53 -38.11 -0.66
CA LYS A 20 -3.38 -37.73 0.17
C LYS A 20 -2.27 -37.04 -0.64
N PRO A 21 -1.65 -35.97 -0.11
CA PRO A 21 -0.62 -35.24 -0.83
C PRO A 21 0.59 -36.14 -1.10
N GLY A 22 0.94 -36.28 -2.38
CA GLY A 22 2.14 -36.98 -2.82
C GLY A 22 3.43 -36.21 -2.47
N PRO A 23 4.60 -36.88 -2.50
CA PRO A 23 5.87 -36.27 -2.12
C PRO A 23 6.34 -35.30 -3.22
N GLY A 24 5.92 -34.03 -3.14
CA GLY A 24 6.34 -33.03 -4.13
C GLY A 24 5.79 -31.61 -3.97
N GLN A 25 4.76 -31.36 -3.15
CA GLN A 25 4.20 -30.01 -3.03
C GLN A 25 5.14 -29.07 -2.26
N THR A 26 5.39 -27.89 -2.84
CA THR A 26 6.18 -26.80 -2.24
C THR A 26 5.29 -25.56 -2.16
N SER A 27 5.02 -25.06 -0.96
CA SER A 27 4.23 -23.84 -0.73
C SER A 27 5.14 -22.60 -0.74
N TRP A 28 4.69 -21.53 -1.39
CA TRP A 28 5.41 -20.25 -1.55
C TRP A 28 4.71 -19.14 -0.78
N TRP A 29 5.50 -18.23 -0.20
CA TRP A 29 5.02 -17.06 0.51
C TRP A 29 5.80 -15.84 0.03
N VAL A 30 5.12 -14.83 -0.50
CA VAL A 30 5.74 -13.57 -0.95
C VAL A 30 5.43 -12.46 0.03
N ILE A 31 6.45 -11.69 0.40
CA ILE A 31 6.42 -10.48 1.21
C ILE A 31 7.07 -9.38 0.40
N GLY A 32 6.35 -8.30 0.12
CA GLY A 32 6.95 -7.13 -0.51
C GLY A 32 5.93 -6.05 -0.87
N PRO A 33 6.40 -4.83 -1.20
CA PRO A 33 5.54 -3.74 -1.64
C PRO A 33 4.83 -4.02 -2.99
N TRP A 34 5.29 -5.03 -3.74
CA TRP A 34 4.82 -5.35 -5.09
C TRP A 34 4.37 -6.82 -5.19
N CYS A 35 3.23 -7.17 -4.58
CA CYS A 35 2.47 -8.31 -5.07
C CYS A 35 1.71 -7.83 -6.30
N TRP A 36 2.27 -8.06 -7.50
CA TRP A 36 1.68 -7.74 -8.81
C TRP A 36 0.39 -8.55 -9.02
N PRO A 37 -0.81 -7.95 -9.03
CA PRO A 37 -2.02 -8.65 -9.43
C PRO A 37 -2.41 -8.13 -10.82
N GLY A 38 -2.38 -9.00 -11.82
CA GLY A 38 -3.08 -8.74 -13.07
C GLY A 38 -2.20 -8.37 -14.27
N ARG A 39 -1.83 -9.41 -15.01
CA ARG A 39 -2.01 -9.44 -16.47
C ARG A 39 -1.98 -10.90 -16.95
N ASN A 40 -3.14 -11.45 -17.30
CA ASN A 40 -3.30 -12.76 -17.95
C ASN A 40 -2.48 -13.93 -17.35
N GLU A 41 -2.55 -14.15 -16.05
CA GLU A 41 -2.05 -15.41 -15.47
C GLU A 41 -2.82 -16.64 -15.93
N LYS A 42 -4.03 -16.49 -16.50
CA LYS A 42 -4.86 -17.60 -16.99
C LYS A 42 -4.20 -18.51 -18.05
N LYS A 43 -3.05 -18.15 -18.63
CA LYS A 43 -2.28 -19.07 -19.49
C LYS A 43 -1.00 -19.64 -18.85
N ALA A 44 -0.53 -19.07 -17.74
CA ALA A 44 0.62 -19.59 -17.00
C ALA A 44 0.20 -20.44 -15.78
N THR A 45 -1.06 -20.35 -15.34
CA THR A 45 -1.59 -21.02 -14.15
C THR A 45 -2.71 -22.04 -14.44
N GLU A 46 -2.84 -22.54 -15.66
CA GLU A 46 -3.70 -23.71 -15.94
C GLU A 46 -3.18 -24.92 -15.14
N GLY A 47 -3.72 -25.10 -13.93
CA GLY A 47 -3.50 -26.26 -13.06
C GLY A 47 -3.01 -26.00 -11.62
N TYR A 48 -3.01 -24.75 -11.13
CA TYR A 48 -2.61 -24.42 -9.76
C TYR A 48 -3.69 -23.62 -9.01
N ASP A 49 -3.82 -23.86 -7.72
CA ASP A 49 -4.84 -23.28 -6.83
C ASP A 49 -4.14 -22.26 -5.92
N ILE A 50 -4.23 -20.98 -6.24
CA ILE A 50 -3.60 -19.93 -5.42
C ILE A 50 -4.58 -19.57 -4.30
N GLN A 51 -4.24 -19.88 -3.05
CA GLN A 51 -4.96 -19.38 -1.88
C GLN A 51 -4.35 -18.03 -1.45
N GLU A 52 -4.97 -16.93 -1.88
CA GLU A 52 -4.59 -15.59 -1.39
C GLU A 52 -5.09 -15.38 0.05
N GLU A 53 -4.21 -15.51 1.05
CA GLU A 53 -4.49 -15.05 2.42
C GLU A 53 -3.90 -13.65 2.64
N SER A 54 -4.75 -12.62 2.60
CA SER A 54 -4.35 -11.25 2.93
C SER A 54 -4.27 -11.08 4.45
N CYS A 55 -3.05 -10.92 4.98
CA CYS A 55 -2.85 -10.52 6.38
C CYS A 55 -2.84 -8.98 6.46
N GLU A 56 -4.00 -8.36 6.62
CA GLU A 56 -4.11 -6.91 6.85
C GLU A 56 -3.70 -6.58 8.29
N VAL A 57 -2.40 -6.41 8.54
CA VAL A 57 -1.91 -5.90 9.83
C VAL A 57 -1.90 -4.37 9.79
N ALA A 58 -2.97 -3.76 10.31
CA ALA A 58 -2.97 -2.33 10.62
C ALA A 58 -2.23 -2.09 11.95
N GLY A 59 -1.29 -1.14 11.97
CA GLY A 59 -0.43 -0.84 13.11
C GLY A 59 0.84 -0.10 12.71
N SER A 60 1.66 0.27 13.69
CA SER A 60 2.99 0.86 13.45
C SER A 60 3.83 -0.04 12.54
N LYS A 61 4.76 0.53 11.75
CA LYS A 61 5.62 -0.24 10.82
C LYS A 61 6.25 -1.49 11.47
N ARG A 62 6.59 -1.40 12.77
CA ARG A 62 7.14 -2.49 13.58
C ARG A 62 6.15 -3.63 13.89
N GLN A 63 4.86 -3.34 14.09
CA GLN A 63 3.83 -4.35 14.34
C GLN A 63 3.47 -5.14 13.08
N ARG A 64 3.58 -4.52 11.89
CA ARG A 64 3.34 -5.18 10.60
C ARG A 64 4.32 -6.32 10.33
N HIS A 65 5.59 -6.16 10.70
CA HIS A 65 6.62 -7.15 10.41
C HIS A 65 6.58 -8.38 11.34
N VAL A 66 6.16 -8.25 12.60
CA VAL A 66 6.14 -9.37 13.57
C VAL A 66 5.01 -10.36 13.25
N GLY A 67 3.82 -9.88 12.88
CA GLY A 67 2.68 -10.74 12.53
C GLY A 67 2.89 -11.57 11.25
N VAL A 68 3.65 -11.04 10.30
CA VAL A 68 3.82 -11.63 8.96
C VAL A 68 4.70 -12.89 8.95
N ILE A 69 5.60 -13.03 9.93
CA ILE A 69 6.50 -14.19 10.01
C ILE A 69 6.11 -15.12 11.17
N ALA A 70 5.63 -14.59 12.30
CA ALA A 70 5.30 -15.40 13.48
C ALA A 70 3.94 -16.15 13.37
N ASP A 71 2.94 -15.60 12.68
CA ASP A 71 1.61 -16.26 12.56
C ASP A 71 1.64 -17.50 11.63
N PRO A 72 2.33 -17.49 10.47
CA PRO A 72 2.51 -18.71 9.69
C PRO A 72 3.28 -19.81 10.45
N GLN A 73 4.17 -19.44 11.37
CA GLN A 73 4.99 -20.38 12.12
C GLN A 73 4.21 -21.26 13.07
N THR A 74 3.24 -20.70 13.77
CA THR A 74 2.37 -21.44 14.69
C THR A 74 1.41 -22.35 13.92
N ARG A 75 0.96 -21.94 12.72
CA ARG A 75 0.03 -22.71 11.89
C ARG A 75 0.64 -23.97 11.24
N PHE A 76 1.92 -23.94 10.86
CA PHE A 76 2.54 -25.01 10.06
C PHE A 76 3.63 -25.82 10.79
N TYR A 77 3.78 -25.64 12.10
CA TYR A 77 4.74 -26.40 12.88
C TYR A 77 4.41 -27.91 12.86
N GLY A 78 5.17 -28.70 12.10
CA GLY A 78 5.09 -30.16 12.07
C GLY A 78 4.35 -30.81 10.89
N THR A 79 3.80 -30.04 9.94
CA THR A 79 2.99 -30.58 8.82
C THR A 79 3.68 -30.62 7.45
N LEU A 80 4.77 -29.88 7.23
CA LEU A 80 5.42 -29.76 5.92
C LEU A 80 6.70 -30.62 5.79
N ILE A 81 6.75 -31.47 4.76
CA ILE A 81 7.90 -32.36 4.45
C ILE A 81 9.13 -31.56 3.97
N ARG A 82 8.91 -30.37 3.41
CA ARG A 82 9.94 -29.37 3.05
C ARG A 82 9.49 -28.01 3.56
N GLY A 83 10.42 -27.26 4.16
CA GLY A 83 10.14 -25.91 4.66
C GLY A 83 9.66 -24.96 3.55
N PRO A 84 8.65 -24.11 3.82
CA PRO A 84 8.14 -23.11 2.89
C PRO A 84 9.22 -22.11 2.45
N VAL A 85 9.02 -21.47 1.30
CA VAL A 85 9.89 -20.40 0.81
C VAL A 85 9.30 -19.04 1.19
N LEU A 86 10.07 -18.23 1.92
CA LEU A 86 9.79 -16.84 2.21
C LEU A 86 10.49 -15.96 1.17
N VAL A 87 9.74 -15.26 0.33
CA VAL A 87 10.25 -14.30 -0.64
C VAL A 87 10.12 -12.91 -0.03
N ILE A 88 11.22 -12.16 0.06
CA ILE A 88 11.23 -10.76 0.46
C ILE A 88 11.65 -9.93 -0.75
N ASP A 89 10.69 -9.22 -1.33
CA ASP A 89 10.91 -8.41 -2.52
C ASP A 89 11.30 -6.97 -2.16
N ALA A 90 12.30 -6.44 -2.87
CA ALA A 90 12.83 -5.08 -2.76
C ALA A 90 13.20 -4.66 -1.33
N LEU A 91 14.01 -5.47 -0.63
CA LEU A 91 14.38 -5.22 0.77
C LEU A 91 15.01 -3.83 1.00
N ASN A 92 15.71 -3.27 0.00
CA ASN A 92 16.29 -1.92 0.05
C ASN A 92 15.25 -0.79 0.12
N ASP A 93 13.98 -1.05 -0.15
CA ASP A 93 12.90 -0.07 -0.03
C ASP A 93 12.37 0.01 1.42
N ALA A 94 12.85 -0.87 2.32
CA ALA A 94 12.61 -0.76 3.75
C ALA A 94 13.44 0.36 4.39
N ASP A 95 12.99 0.85 5.54
CA ASP A 95 13.76 1.81 6.33
C ASP A 95 15.10 1.19 6.74
N THR A 96 16.21 1.91 6.51
CA THR A 96 17.56 1.42 6.80
C THR A 96 17.72 0.97 8.26
N SER A 97 16.95 1.58 9.18
CA SER A 97 16.93 1.20 10.60
C SER A 97 16.24 -0.14 10.89
N GLU A 98 15.33 -0.58 10.02
CA GLU A 98 14.55 -1.82 10.18
C GLU A 98 15.22 -3.03 9.51
N ILE A 99 16.07 -2.81 8.50
CA ILE A 99 16.79 -3.86 7.77
C ILE A 99 17.56 -4.80 8.72
N PRO A 100 18.37 -4.33 9.70
CA PRO A 100 19.05 -5.23 10.62
C PRO A 100 18.08 -6.03 11.49
N LEU A 101 16.94 -5.44 11.88
CA LEU A 101 15.93 -6.11 12.69
C LEU A 101 15.29 -7.28 11.92
N ILE A 102 14.89 -7.03 10.67
CA ILE A 102 14.30 -8.04 9.77
C ILE A 102 15.32 -9.17 9.52
N LEU A 103 16.54 -8.82 9.16
CA LEU A 103 17.57 -9.79 8.80
C LEU A 103 18.06 -10.62 9.99
N HIS A 104 18.32 -10.01 11.15
CA HIS A 104 18.83 -10.73 12.32
C HIS A 104 17.74 -11.45 13.11
N THR A 105 16.63 -10.78 13.40
CA THR A 105 15.62 -11.29 14.34
C THR A 105 14.65 -12.26 13.69
N GLN A 106 14.35 -12.07 12.41
CA GLN A 106 13.29 -12.84 11.74
C GLN A 106 13.86 -13.87 10.76
N ILE A 107 14.93 -13.55 10.04
CA ILE A 107 15.50 -14.48 9.05
C ILE A 107 16.56 -15.38 9.69
N GLN A 108 17.60 -14.81 10.32
CA GLN A 108 18.73 -15.60 10.82
C GLN A 108 18.37 -16.50 12.01
N GLN A 109 17.56 -16.01 12.96
CA GLN A 109 17.13 -16.78 14.12
C GLN A 109 16.15 -17.91 13.79
N GLN A 110 15.58 -17.91 12.60
CA GLN A 110 14.54 -18.88 12.17
C GLN A 110 15.02 -19.80 11.05
N THR A 111 16.34 -19.84 10.85
CA THR A 111 17.03 -20.73 9.92
C THR A 111 16.79 -22.20 10.31
N GLY A 112 16.04 -22.91 9.47
CA GLY A 112 15.63 -24.31 9.70
C GLY A 112 14.15 -24.56 9.40
N LEU A 113 13.31 -23.52 9.49
CA LEU A 113 11.87 -23.61 9.21
C LEU A 113 11.49 -23.13 7.80
N PHE A 114 12.21 -22.13 7.27
CA PHE A 114 11.96 -21.55 5.95
C PHE A 114 13.23 -21.54 5.09
N ARG A 115 13.05 -21.59 3.77
CA ARG A 115 14.04 -21.12 2.81
C ARG A 115 13.74 -19.67 2.51
N VAL A 116 14.72 -18.78 2.52
CA VAL A 116 14.49 -17.35 2.28
C VAL A 116 15.10 -16.93 0.95
N PHE A 117 14.32 -16.27 0.11
CA PHE A 117 14.74 -15.63 -1.12
C PHE A 117 14.53 -14.13 -0.97
N VAL A 118 15.55 -13.32 -1.29
CA VAL A 118 15.51 -11.87 -1.11
C VAL A 118 15.93 -11.21 -2.41
N THR A 119 15.17 -10.21 -2.85
CA THR A 119 15.60 -9.28 -3.90
C THR A 119 15.95 -7.93 -3.27
N SER A 120 16.98 -7.27 -3.81
CA SER A 120 17.46 -5.98 -3.30
C SER A 120 18.36 -5.31 -4.34
N ARG A 121 18.36 -3.98 -4.37
CA ARG A 121 19.47 -3.20 -4.94
C ARG A 121 20.77 -3.47 -4.16
N PRO A 122 21.96 -3.25 -4.75
CA PRO A 122 23.23 -3.39 -4.05
C PRO A 122 23.36 -2.33 -2.95
N ASP A 123 22.89 -2.66 -1.75
CA ASP A 123 22.95 -1.83 -0.55
C ASP A 123 23.97 -2.40 0.45
N HIS A 124 24.87 -1.55 0.94
CA HIS A 124 25.94 -1.97 1.84
C HIS A 124 25.43 -2.47 3.20
N ALA A 125 24.37 -1.87 3.76
CA ALA A 125 23.79 -2.28 5.03
C ALA A 125 23.16 -3.67 4.91
N ILE A 126 22.44 -3.93 3.81
CA ILE A 126 21.87 -5.25 3.51
C ILE A 126 23.00 -6.28 3.35
N LEU A 127 24.01 -5.99 2.53
CA LEU A 127 25.11 -6.91 2.27
C LEU A 127 25.91 -7.25 3.54
N HIS A 128 26.05 -6.30 4.46
CA HIS A 128 26.73 -6.50 5.74
C HIS A 128 25.89 -7.33 6.73
N ALA A 129 24.59 -7.06 6.83
CA ALA A 129 23.68 -7.79 7.71
C ALA A 129 23.43 -9.24 7.23
N LEU A 130 23.47 -9.46 5.91
CA LEU A 130 23.42 -10.77 5.28
C LEU A 130 24.77 -11.50 5.41
N GLY A 131 24.89 -12.33 6.46
CA GLY A 131 26.10 -13.11 6.79
C GLY A 131 26.60 -14.06 5.68
N PRO A 132 27.69 -14.81 5.93
CA PRO A 132 28.42 -15.55 4.87
C PRO A 132 27.67 -16.74 4.26
N ASN A 133 26.59 -17.21 4.88
CA ASN A 133 25.87 -18.43 4.47
C ASN A 133 24.80 -18.20 3.38
N ILE A 134 25.02 -17.23 2.48
CA ILE A 134 24.03 -16.81 1.48
C ILE A 134 24.57 -17.01 0.07
N LYS A 135 23.80 -17.70 -0.77
CA LYS A 135 24.07 -17.76 -2.20
C LYS A 135 23.61 -16.47 -2.85
N ARG A 136 24.56 -15.67 -3.34
CA ARG A 136 24.29 -14.41 -4.04
C ARG A 136 24.23 -14.67 -5.54
N HIS A 137 23.25 -14.07 -6.20
CA HIS A 137 23.13 -14.04 -7.64
C HIS A 137 22.87 -12.59 -8.06
N THR A 138 23.78 -12.03 -8.86
CA THR A 138 23.73 -10.62 -9.27
C THR A 138 23.13 -10.54 -10.66
N LEU A 139 22.00 -9.83 -10.78
CA LEU A 139 21.42 -9.47 -12.07
C LEU A 139 22.05 -8.16 -12.54
N ALA A 140 23.05 -8.25 -13.42
CA ALA A 140 23.74 -7.08 -13.95
C ALA A 140 22.91 -6.42 -15.05
N ILE A 141 22.59 -5.13 -14.88
CA ILE A 141 21.83 -4.33 -15.87
C ILE A 141 22.48 -4.37 -17.25
N HIS A 142 23.82 -4.33 -17.31
CA HIS A 142 24.58 -4.39 -18.56
C HIS A 142 25.15 -5.79 -18.85
N GLY A 143 24.64 -6.83 -18.18
CA GLY A 143 25.07 -8.21 -18.42
C GLY A 143 24.46 -8.80 -19.69
N ASP A 144 25.18 -9.74 -20.32
CA ASP A 144 24.74 -10.43 -21.54
C ASP A 144 23.40 -11.17 -21.37
N GLU A 145 23.17 -11.76 -20.19
CA GLU A 145 21.91 -12.44 -19.85
C GLU A 145 20.72 -11.47 -19.92
N ASN A 146 20.84 -10.30 -19.28
CA ASN A 146 19.80 -9.28 -19.29
C ASN A 146 19.57 -8.72 -20.71
N HIS A 147 20.64 -8.50 -21.48
CA HIS A 147 20.52 -8.04 -22.86
C HIS A 147 19.75 -9.06 -23.72
N ARG A 148 20.04 -10.35 -23.55
CA ARG A 148 19.33 -11.44 -24.22
C ARG A 148 17.86 -11.49 -23.82
N ASP A 149 17.56 -11.39 -22.54
CA ASP A 149 16.19 -11.45 -22.02
C ASP A 149 15.36 -10.25 -22.50
N ILE A 150 15.93 -9.04 -22.49
CA ILE A 150 15.29 -7.84 -23.05
C ILE A 150 15.04 -8.01 -24.54
N THR A 151 15.98 -8.58 -25.29
CA THR A 151 15.82 -8.82 -26.73
C THR A 151 14.66 -9.76 -27.02
N VAL A 152 14.57 -10.88 -26.29
CA VAL A 152 13.47 -11.84 -26.42
C VAL A 152 12.14 -11.23 -26.01
N PHE A 153 12.11 -10.50 -24.90
CA PHE A 153 10.90 -9.83 -24.42
C PHE A 153 10.40 -8.76 -25.39
N LEU A 154 11.30 -7.91 -25.89
CA LEU A 154 10.96 -6.85 -26.83
C LEU A 154 10.40 -7.43 -28.13
N ASP A 155 11.07 -8.43 -28.72
CA ASP A 155 10.61 -9.12 -29.92
C ASP A 155 9.21 -9.73 -29.73
N PHE A 156 8.99 -10.42 -28.60
CA PHE A 156 7.69 -10.98 -28.26
C PHE A 156 6.60 -9.90 -28.15
N ARG A 157 6.88 -8.82 -27.40
CA ARG A 157 5.91 -7.73 -27.16
C ARG A 157 5.56 -6.98 -28.44
N LEU A 158 6.54 -6.68 -29.29
CA LEU A 158 6.31 -5.99 -30.55
C LEU A 158 5.51 -6.85 -31.53
N LYS A 159 5.82 -8.15 -31.64
CA LYS A 159 5.00 -9.09 -32.45
C LYS A 159 3.57 -9.19 -31.95
N GLN A 160 3.37 -9.16 -30.63
CA GLN A 160 2.05 -9.14 -30.03
C GLN A 160 1.28 -7.86 -30.42
N ILE A 161 1.92 -6.69 -30.33
CA ILE A 161 1.33 -5.41 -30.74
C ILE A 161 1.00 -5.43 -32.25
N ALA A 162 1.95 -5.82 -33.09
CA ALA A 162 1.78 -5.96 -34.53
C ALA A 162 0.59 -6.86 -34.89
N GLY A 163 0.47 -8.02 -34.23
CA GLY A 163 -0.63 -8.95 -34.43
C GLY A 163 -2.00 -8.39 -34.02
N TYR A 164 -2.09 -7.70 -32.87
CA TYR A 164 -3.35 -7.08 -32.42
C TYR A 164 -3.75 -5.87 -33.26
N ARG A 165 -2.76 -5.15 -33.82
CA ARG A 165 -2.97 -3.93 -34.60
C ARG A 165 -2.95 -4.17 -36.12
N CYS A 166 -2.76 -5.42 -36.55
CA CYS A 166 -2.65 -5.82 -37.95
C CYS A 166 -1.59 -5.01 -38.72
N ILE A 167 -0.41 -4.83 -38.13
CA ILE A 167 0.72 -4.12 -38.76
C ILE A 167 1.71 -5.15 -39.28
N ASP A 168 1.95 -5.15 -40.58
CA ASP A 168 2.88 -6.09 -41.23
C ASP A 168 4.33 -5.61 -41.15
N ASN A 169 5.26 -6.55 -40.95
CA ASN A 169 6.71 -6.30 -40.95
C ASN A 169 7.17 -5.18 -39.99
N TRP A 170 6.54 -5.08 -38.82
CA TRP A 170 6.80 -4.02 -37.85
C TRP A 170 7.36 -4.52 -36.50
N PRO A 171 8.25 -3.75 -35.86
CA PRO A 171 9.02 -2.65 -36.46
C PRO A 171 10.11 -3.20 -37.37
N ASP A 172 10.74 -2.34 -38.15
CA ASP A 172 11.91 -2.75 -38.92
C ASP A 172 13.12 -3.06 -38.01
N ALA A 173 14.15 -3.68 -38.59
CA ALA A 173 15.34 -4.09 -37.86
C ALA A 173 16.16 -2.91 -37.29
N GLU A 174 16.09 -1.74 -37.93
CA GLU A 174 16.80 -0.54 -37.49
C GLU A 174 16.13 0.04 -36.24
N THR A 175 14.81 0.22 -36.27
CA THR A 175 14.01 0.70 -35.14
C THR A 175 14.06 -0.28 -33.97
N PHE A 176 14.03 -1.59 -34.24
CA PHE A 176 14.27 -2.61 -33.21
C PHE A 176 15.64 -2.46 -32.55
N GLY A 177 16.70 -2.28 -33.35
CA GLY A 177 18.06 -2.06 -32.84
C GLY A 177 18.19 -0.77 -32.02
N ARG A 178 17.56 0.32 -32.48
CA ARG A 178 17.48 1.59 -31.75
C ARG A 178 16.80 1.41 -30.40
N LEU A 179 15.70 0.66 -30.31
CA LEU A 179 15.02 0.39 -29.04
C LEU A 179 15.91 -0.36 -28.05
N LEU A 180 16.59 -1.41 -28.50
CA LEU A 180 17.51 -2.17 -27.63
C LEU A 180 18.66 -1.30 -27.13
N GLN A 181 19.23 -0.49 -28.02
CA GLN A 181 20.28 0.45 -27.63
C GLN A 181 19.74 1.49 -26.63
N ARG A 182 18.54 2.03 -26.89
CA ARG A 182 17.87 2.99 -26.02
C ARG A 182 17.35 2.38 -24.73
N ALA A 183 17.31 1.06 -24.55
CA ALA A 183 17.00 0.45 -23.26
C ALA A 183 18.15 0.61 -22.25
N GLU A 184 19.41 0.56 -22.70
CA GLU A 184 20.62 0.36 -21.86
C GLU A 184 20.44 -0.69 -20.74
N GLY A 185 19.67 -1.74 -21.01
CA GLY A 185 19.44 -2.82 -20.03
C GLY A 185 18.28 -2.59 -19.06
N LEU A 186 17.52 -1.50 -19.18
CA LEU A 186 16.38 -1.24 -18.29
C LEU A 186 15.11 -1.94 -18.78
N PHE A 187 14.74 -3.03 -18.11
CA PHE A 187 13.53 -3.78 -18.44
C PHE A 187 12.25 -2.94 -18.26
N VAL A 188 12.19 -2.12 -17.20
CA VAL A 188 11.07 -1.19 -16.95
C VAL A 188 10.91 -0.17 -18.06
N TRP A 189 12.01 0.28 -18.67
CA TRP A 189 11.97 1.20 -19.80
C TRP A 189 11.32 0.53 -21.01
N ILE A 190 11.75 -0.69 -21.34
CA ILE A 190 11.22 -1.44 -22.49
C ILE A 190 9.76 -1.84 -22.29
N SER A 191 9.38 -2.31 -21.10
CA SER A 191 7.98 -2.65 -20.82
C SER A 191 7.08 -1.43 -20.90
N THR A 192 7.53 -0.28 -20.39
CA THR A 192 6.79 0.99 -20.44
C THR A 192 6.62 1.48 -21.87
N VAL A 193 7.67 1.42 -22.71
CA VAL A 193 7.57 1.77 -24.14
C VAL A 193 6.58 0.84 -24.84
N CYS A 194 6.66 -0.47 -24.61
CA CYS A 194 5.72 -1.41 -25.23
C CYS A 194 4.26 -1.14 -24.80
N ASP A 195 4.03 -0.86 -23.51
CA ASP A 195 2.70 -0.53 -22.99
C ASP A 195 2.17 0.80 -23.55
N TYR A 196 3.04 1.81 -23.68
CA TYR A 196 2.73 3.09 -24.29
C TYR A 196 2.32 2.92 -25.75
N ILE A 197 3.19 2.30 -26.57
CA ILE A 197 2.93 2.09 -28.00
C ILE A 197 1.70 1.21 -28.24
N ALA A 198 1.46 0.21 -27.39
CA ALA A 198 0.27 -0.63 -27.47
C ALA A 198 -1.05 0.13 -27.30
N SER A 199 -1.06 1.30 -26.63
CA SER A 199 -2.27 2.10 -26.43
C SER A 199 -2.49 3.16 -27.51
N ARG A 200 -1.48 3.42 -28.36
CA ARG A 200 -1.53 4.47 -29.38
C ARG A 200 -2.41 4.15 -30.59
N ILE A 201 -2.79 5.19 -31.31
CA ILE A 201 -3.58 5.09 -32.54
C ILE A 201 -2.68 4.64 -33.70
N SER A 202 -1.48 5.23 -33.81
CA SER A 202 -0.49 4.91 -34.84
C SER A 202 0.80 4.37 -34.19
N PRO A 203 0.86 3.08 -33.80
CA PRO A 203 2.01 2.52 -33.10
C PRO A 203 3.37 2.78 -33.76
N ASP A 204 3.42 2.83 -35.09
CA ASP A 204 4.64 3.08 -35.86
C ASP A 204 5.11 4.54 -35.75
N GLU A 205 4.23 5.49 -36.09
CA GLU A 205 4.51 6.94 -36.01
C GLU A 205 4.82 7.36 -34.56
N ASP A 206 4.07 6.86 -33.59
CA ASP A 206 4.27 7.18 -32.18
C ASP A 206 5.58 6.57 -31.62
N LEU A 207 6.04 5.44 -32.18
CA LEU A 207 7.31 4.82 -31.81
C LEU A 207 8.50 5.63 -32.32
N GLU A 208 8.47 6.03 -33.60
CA GLU A 208 9.50 6.89 -34.17
C GLU A 208 9.58 8.23 -33.45
N GLN A 209 8.42 8.88 -33.25
CA GLN A 209 8.35 10.14 -32.52
C GLN A 209 8.89 10.00 -31.09
N LEU A 210 8.57 8.90 -30.39
CA LEU A 210 9.11 8.64 -29.05
C LEU A 210 10.64 8.53 -29.09
N LEU A 211 11.22 7.82 -30.06
CA LEU A 211 12.68 7.68 -30.17
C LEU A 211 13.39 9.00 -30.47
N ASP A 212 12.71 9.91 -31.18
CA ASP A 212 13.21 11.23 -31.54
C ASP A 212 13.08 12.26 -30.39
N ASP A 213 11.98 12.20 -29.62
CA ASP A 213 11.74 13.08 -28.47
C ASP A 213 12.66 12.76 -27.27
N MET A 214 13.27 11.58 -27.27
CA MET A 214 14.11 11.11 -26.16
C MET A 214 15.51 11.75 -26.16
N ARG A 215 15.99 12.10 -24.96
CA ARG A 215 17.34 12.66 -24.76
C ARG A 215 18.42 11.70 -25.28
N HIS A 216 19.42 12.25 -25.96
CA HIS A 216 20.59 11.51 -26.43
C HIS A 216 21.70 11.44 -25.38
N GLY A 217 22.49 10.36 -25.44
CA GLY A 217 23.65 10.14 -24.56
C GLY A 217 23.40 9.08 -23.49
N GLN A 218 24.49 8.65 -22.84
CA GLN A 218 24.40 7.77 -21.68
C GLN A 218 23.94 8.58 -20.48
N LEU A 219 22.78 8.22 -19.94
CA LEU A 219 22.21 8.82 -18.74
C LEU A 219 22.27 7.81 -17.59
N PRO A 220 22.35 8.26 -16.33
CA PRO A 220 22.09 7.39 -15.20
C PRO A 220 20.72 6.68 -15.36
N PRO A 221 20.57 5.43 -14.87
CA PRO A 221 19.33 4.67 -15.01
C PRO A 221 18.05 5.40 -14.60
N GLU A 222 18.12 6.19 -13.53
CA GLU A 222 17.00 6.96 -12.99
C GLU A 222 16.62 8.13 -13.91
N GLU A 223 17.60 8.94 -14.34
CA GLU A 223 17.35 10.02 -15.30
C GLU A 223 16.80 9.51 -16.64
N LYS A 224 17.21 8.30 -17.02
CA LYS A 224 16.77 7.66 -18.26
C LYS A 224 15.29 7.29 -18.21
N ILE A 225 14.86 6.64 -17.13
CA ILE A 225 13.44 6.30 -16.98
C ILE A 225 12.59 7.56 -16.74
N ASP A 226 13.12 8.56 -16.03
CA ASP A 226 12.47 9.87 -15.86
C ASP A 226 12.24 10.56 -17.20
N SER A 227 13.21 10.48 -18.13
CA SER A 227 13.06 11.06 -19.46
C SER A 227 11.94 10.39 -20.28
N LEU A 228 11.76 9.07 -20.12
CA LEU A 228 10.65 8.36 -20.76
C LEU A 228 9.30 8.79 -20.18
N TYR A 229 9.22 8.92 -18.85
CA TYR A 229 8.00 9.42 -18.20
C TYR A 229 7.68 10.83 -18.67
N ALA A 230 8.67 11.72 -18.75
CA ALA A 230 8.46 13.08 -19.25
C ALA A 230 7.91 13.10 -20.69
N VAL A 231 8.42 12.26 -21.59
CA VAL A 231 7.92 12.15 -22.98
C VAL A 231 6.46 11.66 -23.01
N ILE A 232 6.13 10.61 -22.26
CA ILE A 232 4.75 10.09 -22.18
C ILE A 232 3.81 11.16 -21.61
N MET A 233 4.21 11.81 -20.52
CA MET A 233 3.44 12.84 -19.84
C MET A 233 3.23 14.06 -20.73
N ALA A 234 4.21 14.45 -21.55
CA ALA A 234 4.09 15.59 -22.47
C ALA A 234 3.00 15.43 -23.54
N LYS A 235 2.52 14.21 -23.79
CA LYS A 235 1.43 13.94 -24.75
C LYS A 235 0.03 13.99 -24.13
N CYS A 236 -0.09 14.26 -22.83
CA CYS A 236 -1.37 14.39 -22.16
C CYS A 236 -2.02 15.78 -22.40
N ASP A 237 -3.33 15.88 -22.17
CA ASP A 237 -4.15 17.07 -22.43
C ASP A 237 -3.96 18.19 -21.37
N TRP A 238 -2.73 18.65 -21.11
CA TRP A 238 -2.46 19.64 -20.06
C TRP A 238 -3.17 20.99 -20.24
N ASP A 239 -3.56 21.32 -21.47
CA ASP A 239 -4.35 22.52 -21.77
C ASP A 239 -5.83 22.38 -21.36
N ASP A 240 -6.33 21.18 -21.10
CA ASP A 240 -7.67 20.97 -20.55
C ASP A 240 -7.66 21.02 -19.02
N ILE A 241 -8.28 22.07 -18.46
CA ILE A 241 -8.47 22.25 -17.02
C ILE A 241 -9.13 21.04 -16.33
N HIS A 242 -10.05 20.34 -17.01
CA HIS A 242 -10.70 19.14 -16.48
C HIS A 242 -9.76 17.94 -16.47
N PHE A 243 -8.83 17.85 -17.42
CA PHE A 243 -7.77 16.87 -17.37
C PHE A 243 -6.79 17.19 -16.24
N THR A 244 -6.22 18.39 -16.22
CA THR A 244 -5.20 18.79 -15.24
C THR A 244 -5.69 18.64 -13.80
N SER A 245 -6.89 19.16 -13.49
CA SER A 245 -7.49 19.01 -12.15
C SER A 245 -7.81 17.54 -11.80
N GLY A 246 -8.31 16.78 -12.78
CA GLY A 246 -8.59 15.35 -12.61
C GLY A 246 -7.31 14.55 -12.38
N TYR A 247 -6.26 14.81 -13.14
CA TYR A 247 -4.95 14.18 -13.05
C TYR A 247 -4.38 14.37 -11.65
N THR A 248 -4.28 15.64 -11.20
CA THR A 248 -3.75 15.95 -9.86
C THR A 248 -4.53 15.19 -8.79
N THR A 249 -5.86 15.14 -8.90
CA THR A 249 -6.69 14.42 -7.93
C THR A 249 -6.46 12.92 -7.95
N TYR A 250 -6.63 12.26 -9.11
CA TYR A 250 -6.58 10.80 -9.20
C TYR A 250 -5.18 10.23 -9.03
N MET A 251 -4.15 10.88 -9.61
CA MET A 251 -2.77 10.47 -9.36
C MET A 251 -2.38 10.70 -7.91
N GLY A 252 -2.84 11.80 -7.30
CA GLY A 252 -2.70 12.04 -5.88
C GLY A 252 -3.23 10.88 -5.04
N LEU A 253 -4.47 10.45 -5.29
CA LEU A 253 -5.08 9.30 -4.63
C LEU A 253 -4.28 8.00 -4.86
N LEU A 254 -3.83 7.74 -6.08
CA LEU A 254 -2.99 6.57 -6.39
C LEU A 254 -1.65 6.58 -5.64
N VAL A 255 -1.10 7.77 -5.37
CA VAL A 255 0.16 7.93 -4.63
C VAL A 255 -0.03 7.70 -3.13
N VAL A 256 -1.14 8.15 -2.53
CA VAL A 256 -1.33 8.12 -1.07
C VAL A 256 -2.15 6.95 -0.55
N GLN A 257 -2.88 6.23 -1.42
CA GLN A 257 -3.74 5.11 -1.01
C GLN A 257 -2.95 4.04 -0.23
N GLN A 258 -3.54 3.56 0.87
CA GLN A 258 -2.93 2.55 1.74
C GLN A 258 -3.17 1.13 1.21
N THR A 259 -4.37 0.90 0.69
CA THR A 259 -4.74 -0.28 -0.07
C THR A 259 -5.17 0.16 -1.46
N PRO A 260 -4.72 -0.52 -2.52
CA PRO A 260 -5.13 -0.24 -3.89
C PRO A 260 -6.65 -0.24 -4.08
N LEU A 261 -7.17 0.89 -4.56
CA LEU A 261 -8.60 1.11 -4.81
C LEU A 261 -8.95 0.92 -6.29
N THR A 262 -10.16 0.44 -6.56
CA THR A 262 -10.66 0.35 -7.94
C THR A 262 -10.95 1.72 -8.52
N ILE A 263 -10.96 1.84 -9.87
CA ILE A 263 -11.34 3.08 -10.56
C ILE A 263 -12.74 3.58 -10.17
N ALA A 264 -13.65 2.66 -9.82
CA ALA A 264 -15.01 3.00 -9.39
C ALA A 264 -15.00 3.72 -8.03
N ILE A 265 -14.16 3.25 -7.09
CA ILE A 265 -14.02 3.86 -5.76
C ILE A 265 -13.26 5.17 -5.84
N LEU A 266 -12.18 5.23 -6.64
CA LEU A 266 -11.45 6.48 -6.88
C LEU A 266 -12.37 7.59 -7.38
N GLY A 267 -13.29 7.27 -8.29
CA GLY A 267 -14.31 8.20 -8.79
C GLY A 267 -15.28 8.73 -7.73
N ARG A 268 -15.38 8.10 -6.55
CA ARG A 268 -16.22 8.57 -5.43
C ARG A 268 -15.50 9.52 -4.48
N PHE A 269 -14.18 9.57 -4.55
CA PHE A 269 -13.34 10.50 -3.79
C PHE A 269 -13.14 11.85 -4.50
N SER A 270 -13.79 12.06 -5.67
CA SER A 270 -13.64 13.29 -6.44
C SER A 270 -14.91 13.65 -7.21
N ALA A 271 -15.20 14.95 -7.30
CA ALA A 271 -16.32 15.50 -8.07
C ALA A 271 -15.90 16.06 -9.44
N THR A 272 -14.86 15.48 -10.08
CA THR A 272 -14.38 15.95 -11.39
C THR A 272 -15.39 15.67 -12.51
N LYS A 273 -15.46 16.56 -13.51
CA LYS A 273 -16.34 16.34 -14.68
C LYS A 273 -15.95 15.14 -15.53
N ARG A 274 -14.65 14.89 -15.68
CA ARG A 274 -14.12 13.68 -16.34
C ARG A 274 -14.03 12.55 -15.30
N THR A 275 -14.36 11.34 -15.72
CA THR A 275 -14.26 10.14 -14.88
C THR A 275 -12.80 9.77 -14.58
N ALA A 276 -12.55 9.06 -13.49
CA ALA A 276 -11.22 8.53 -13.15
C ALA A 276 -10.58 7.76 -14.31
N GLN A 277 -11.36 6.94 -15.01
CA GLN A 277 -10.90 6.18 -16.16
C GLN A 277 -10.46 7.08 -17.32
N GLN A 278 -11.26 8.09 -17.69
CA GLN A 278 -10.91 9.01 -18.79
C GLN A 278 -9.62 9.78 -18.53
N ILE A 279 -9.35 10.12 -17.27
CA ILE A 279 -8.12 10.80 -16.87
C ILE A 279 -6.94 9.84 -16.91
N LEU A 280 -7.03 8.72 -16.17
CA LEU A 280 -5.90 7.82 -15.95
C LEU A 280 -5.50 7.06 -17.22
N LEU A 281 -6.40 6.89 -18.19
CA LEU A 281 -6.08 6.27 -19.48
C LEU A 281 -5.03 7.04 -20.29
N GLN A 282 -4.89 8.36 -20.11
CA GLN A 282 -3.84 9.13 -20.79
C GLN A 282 -2.43 8.74 -20.31
N VAL A 283 -2.35 8.26 -19.06
CA VAL A 283 -1.13 7.70 -18.46
C VAL A 283 -1.23 6.18 -18.30
N GLY A 284 -2.05 5.51 -19.14
CA GLY A 284 -2.39 4.10 -18.99
C GLY A 284 -1.23 3.13 -19.18
N SER A 285 -0.08 3.58 -19.72
CA SER A 285 1.16 2.80 -19.73
C SER A 285 1.92 2.83 -18.40
N LEU A 286 1.52 3.71 -17.48
CA LEU A 286 2.15 3.95 -16.18
C LEU A 286 1.26 3.50 -15.02
N VAL A 287 0.01 3.12 -15.31
CA VAL A 287 -1.02 2.76 -14.33
C VAL A 287 -1.75 1.49 -14.78
N THR A 288 -1.94 0.53 -13.87
CA THR A 288 -2.73 -0.70 -14.10
C THR A 288 -4.15 -0.59 -13.53
N GLY A 289 -5.00 -1.59 -13.77
CA GLY A 289 -6.35 -1.65 -13.21
C GLY A 289 -7.37 -0.71 -13.86
N LEU A 290 -7.06 -0.15 -15.04
CA LEU A 290 -7.91 0.85 -15.70
C LEU A 290 -9.01 0.25 -16.60
N MET A 291 -8.90 -1.03 -16.96
CA MET A 291 -9.78 -1.67 -17.95
C MET A 291 -10.85 -2.56 -17.32
N ASN A 292 -10.70 -2.92 -16.05
CA ASN A 292 -11.63 -3.78 -15.33
C ASN A 292 -12.00 -3.10 -14.01
N ALA A 293 -13.31 -2.88 -13.81
CA ALA A 293 -13.83 -2.20 -12.62
C ALA A 293 -13.53 -2.94 -11.30
N GLU A 294 -13.29 -4.25 -11.36
CA GLU A 294 -12.93 -5.09 -10.21
C GLU A 294 -11.42 -5.11 -9.94
N GLN A 295 -10.59 -4.60 -10.87
CA GLN A 295 -9.14 -4.56 -10.68
C GLN A 295 -8.75 -3.26 -9.99
N PRO A 296 -7.91 -3.32 -8.94
CA PRO A 296 -7.45 -2.12 -8.26
C PRO A 296 -6.51 -1.32 -9.16
N ALA A 297 -6.70 -0.01 -9.19
CA ALA A 297 -5.85 0.90 -9.93
C ALA A 297 -4.56 1.20 -9.15
N GLN A 298 -3.42 1.07 -9.80
CA GLN A 298 -2.10 1.22 -9.18
C GLN A 298 -1.09 1.81 -10.14
N ILE A 299 -0.15 2.59 -9.62
CA ILE A 299 1.07 2.94 -10.32
C ILE A 299 1.84 1.66 -10.64
N LEU A 300 2.22 1.48 -11.90
CA LEU A 300 2.83 0.24 -12.40
C LEU A 300 4.18 -0.08 -11.73
N HIS A 301 4.98 0.96 -11.47
CA HIS A 301 6.34 0.80 -10.98
C HIS A 301 6.79 1.95 -10.07
N GLY A 302 7.61 1.62 -9.06
CA GLY A 302 8.07 2.56 -8.03
C GLY A 302 8.81 3.78 -8.58
N SER A 303 9.62 3.60 -9.62
CA SER A 303 10.34 4.73 -10.25
C SER A 303 9.41 5.80 -10.81
N TYR A 304 8.19 5.46 -11.25
CA TYR A 304 7.22 6.48 -11.67
C TYR A 304 6.71 7.27 -10.46
N ARG A 305 6.47 6.60 -9.33
CA ARG A 305 6.10 7.26 -8.08
C ARG A 305 7.21 8.22 -7.62
N ASP A 306 8.48 7.81 -7.71
CA ASP A 306 9.63 8.65 -7.37
C ASP A 306 9.79 9.83 -8.34
N TYR A 307 9.46 9.63 -9.61
CA TYR A 307 9.43 10.68 -10.62
C TYR A 307 8.36 11.74 -10.32
N LEU A 308 7.15 11.34 -9.92
CA LEU A 308 6.03 12.26 -9.65
C LEU A 308 6.36 13.35 -8.62
N GLY A 309 7.21 13.05 -7.62
CA GLY A 309 7.66 14.04 -6.64
C GLY A 309 8.66 15.07 -7.19
N ARG A 310 9.31 14.78 -8.33
CA ARG A 310 10.33 15.61 -8.99
C ARG A 310 9.90 16.13 -10.37
N ALA A 311 8.72 15.73 -10.83
CA ALA A 311 8.17 16.14 -12.12
C ALA A 311 7.93 17.65 -12.13
N PRO A 312 7.99 18.31 -13.31
CA PRO A 312 7.66 19.73 -13.41
C PRO A 312 6.17 19.97 -13.20
N ASP A 313 5.80 21.19 -12.79
CA ASP A 313 4.40 21.61 -12.80
C ASP A 313 3.82 21.57 -14.23
N PRO A 314 2.55 21.16 -14.43
CA PRO A 314 1.56 20.74 -13.42
C PRO A 314 1.56 19.21 -13.16
N GLN A 315 2.60 18.49 -13.56
CA GLN A 315 2.68 17.02 -13.49
C GLN A 315 3.05 16.51 -12.09
N GLN A 316 3.65 17.38 -11.28
CA GLN A 316 4.10 17.08 -9.93
C GLN A 316 2.94 16.68 -9.02
N ILE A 317 3.16 15.65 -8.20
CA ILE A 317 2.21 15.19 -7.19
C ILE A 317 2.88 15.26 -5.82
N ALA A 318 2.41 16.16 -4.98
CA ALA A 318 2.84 16.32 -3.59
C ALA A 318 1.96 15.44 -2.67
N PRO A 319 2.48 14.36 -2.07
CA PRO A 319 1.69 13.44 -1.26
C PRO A 319 0.92 14.13 -0.12
N GLU A 320 1.49 15.17 0.49
CA GLU A 320 0.97 15.85 1.69
C GLU A 320 -0.43 16.43 1.46
N VAL A 321 -0.64 17.10 0.32
CA VAL A 321 -1.93 17.70 -0.04
C VAL A 321 -3.00 16.61 -0.26
N HIS A 322 -2.58 15.47 -0.81
CA HIS A 322 -3.49 14.37 -1.10
C HIS A 322 -3.83 13.53 0.13
N HIS A 323 -2.93 13.44 1.11
CA HIS A 323 -3.25 12.91 2.44
C HIS A 323 -4.35 13.71 3.12
N GLN A 324 -4.26 15.04 3.10
CA GLN A 324 -5.31 15.90 3.66
C GLN A 324 -6.65 15.69 2.97
N CYS A 325 -6.67 15.70 1.62
CA CYS A 325 -7.89 15.46 0.86
C CYS A 325 -8.51 14.09 1.18
N LEU A 326 -7.71 13.03 1.19
CA LEU A 326 -8.20 11.68 1.44
C LEU A 326 -8.63 11.46 2.89
N ALA A 327 -7.96 12.10 3.86
CA ALA A 327 -8.37 12.06 5.27
C ALA A 327 -9.79 12.62 5.45
N LEU A 328 -10.10 13.78 4.86
CA LEU A 328 -11.43 14.40 4.95
C LEU A 328 -12.52 13.51 4.36
N HIS A 329 -12.33 13.03 3.13
CA HIS A 329 -13.32 12.14 2.51
C HIS A 329 -13.48 10.84 3.31
N CYS A 330 -12.38 10.26 3.82
CA CYS A 330 -12.46 9.09 4.68
C CYS A 330 -13.25 9.39 5.97
N MET A 331 -13.07 10.56 6.59
CA MET A 331 -13.88 10.97 7.75
C MET A 331 -15.36 11.12 7.41
N GLU A 332 -15.70 11.67 6.24
CA GLU A 332 -17.10 11.78 5.79
C GLU A 332 -17.75 10.40 5.62
N PHE A 333 -17.09 9.50 4.88
CA PHE A 333 -17.57 8.13 4.71
C PHE A 333 -17.60 7.35 6.03
N ALA A 334 -16.62 7.55 6.90
CA ALA A 334 -16.58 6.93 8.23
C ALA A 334 -17.70 7.46 9.12
N ALA A 335 -17.98 8.77 9.12
CA ALA A 335 -19.06 9.36 9.91
C ALA A 335 -20.44 8.80 9.50
N ALA A 336 -20.65 8.56 8.20
CA ALA A 336 -21.85 7.90 7.69
C ALA A 336 -21.94 6.43 8.14
N THR A 337 -20.81 5.70 8.14
CA THR A 337 -20.71 4.33 8.67
C THR A 337 -21.01 4.28 10.17
N LEU A 338 -20.56 5.29 10.92
CA LEU A 338 -20.70 5.42 12.38
C LEU A 338 -22.00 6.16 12.78
N SER A 339 -23.06 5.93 12.01
CA SER A 339 -24.40 6.46 12.32
C SER A 339 -25.04 5.66 13.47
N PRO A 340 -25.92 6.28 14.29
CA PRO A 340 -26.52 5.62 15.45
C PRO A 340 -27.20 4.28 15.13
N SER A 341 -27.82 4.16 13.95
CA SER A 341 -28.46 2.91 13.50
C SER A 341 -27.47 1.76 13.33
N ARG A 342 -26.29 2.03 12.77
CA ARG A 342 -25.23 1.03 12.59
C ARG A 342 -24.48 0.73 13.89
N MET A 343 -24.35 1.74 14.77
CA MET A 343 -23.74 1.57 16.09
C MET A 343 -24.59 0.72 17.03
N ALA A 344 -25.91 0.67 16.84
CA ALA A 344 -26.80 -0.21 17.62
C ALA A 344 -26.48 -1.71 17.43
N GLU A 345 -25.77 -2.07 16.35
CA GLU A 345 -25.33 -3.44 16.05
C GLU A 345 -23.92 -3.76 16.59
N CYS A 346 -23.26 -2.81 17.26
CA CYS A 346 -21.92 -3.00 17.83
C CYS A 346 -21.99 -3.68 19.21
N GLU A 347 -21.22 -4.75 19.41
CA GLU A 347 -21.21 -5.52 20.67
C GLU A 347 -20.59 -4.77 21.85
N TYR A 348 -19.98 -3.61 21.56
CA TYR A 348 -19.23 -2.83 22.53
C TYR A 348 -19.91 -1.50 22.88
N SER A 349 -21.13 -1.28 22.40
CA SER A 349 -21.97 -0.12 22.75
C SER A 349 -22.31 -0.10 24.25
N GLU A 350 -22.55 1.10 24.80
CA GLU A 350 -23.00 1.29 26.20
C GLU A 350 -24.28 0.51 26.53
N ASN A 351 -25.12 0.25 25.53
CA ASN A 351 -26.39 -0.47 25.69
C ASN A 351 -26.25 -1.99 25.54
N TRP A 352 -25.04 -2.51 25.33
CA TRP A 352 -24.84 -3.94 25.16
C TRP A 352 -25.01 -4.69 26.48
N ASN A 353 -25.94 -5.64 26.48
CA ASN A 353 -26.21 -6.53 27.60
C ASN A 353 -25.49 -7.87 27.38
N PRO A 354 -24.45 -8.21 28.17
CA PRO A 354 -23.76 -9.51 28.07
C PRO A 354 -24.66 -10.71 28.33
N ASP A 355 -25.71 -10.53 29.15
CA ASP A 355 -26.71 -11.55 29.46
C ASP A 355 -27.93 -11.50 28.51
N GLY A 356 -27.89 -10.62 27.51
CA GLY A 356 -28.93 -10.43 26.52
C GLY A 356 -28.85 -11.42 25.36
N ALA A 357 -29.78 -11.30 24.41
CA ALA A 357 -29.63 -11.99 23.13
C ALA A 357 -28.31 -11.54 22.47
N PRO A 358 -27.54 -12.44 21.84
CA PRO A 358 -26.33 -12.06 21.12
C PRO A 358 -26.68 -10.96 20.12
N PRO A 359 -25.80 -9.95 19.95
CA PRO A 359 -26.02 -8.87 19.01
C PRO A 359 -26.34 -9.46 17.62
N PRO A 360 -27.23 -8.82 16.86
CA PRO A 360 -27.63 -9.34 15.56
C PRO A 360 -26.39 -9.57 14.69
N THR A 361 -26.33 -10.73 14.04
CA THR A 361 -25.32 -11.02 13.01
C THR A 361 -25.39 -9.92 11.96
N VAL A 362 -24.26 -9.24 11.80
CA VAL A 362 -24.09 -8.10 10.90
C VAL A 362 -24.33 -8.57 9.47
N PRO A 363 -25.01 -7.79 8.62
CA PRO A 363 -24.94 -8.00 7.19
C PRO A 363 -23.47 -7.99 6.74
N GLU A 364 -23.05 -9.04 6.05
CA GLU A 364 -21.68 -9.35 5.66
C GLU A 364 -21.11 -8.41 4.57
N PHE A 365 -21.69 -7.24 4.35
CA PHE A 365 -21.26 -6.36 3.27
C PHE A 365 -21.43 -4.88 3.64
N PHE A 366 -20.31 -4.22 3.93
CA PHE A 366 -20.21 -2.77 3.72
C PHE A 366 -19.39 -2.57 2.44
N GLU A 367 -19.78 -1.62 1.60
CA GLU A 367 -19.07 -1.34 0.36
C GLU A 367 -17.60 -1.01 0.65
N GLU A 368 -16.69 -1.41 -0.24
CA GLU A 368 -15.25 -1.31 -0.04
C GLU A 368 -14.76 0.10 0.35
N ILE A 369 -15.41 1.15 -0.16
CA ILE A 369 -15.11 2.54 0.23
C ILE A 369 -15.33 2.82 1.72
N HIS A 370 -16.37 2.23 2.32
CA HIS A 370 -16.63 2.36 3.75
C HIS A 370 -15.60 1.57 4.55
N ARG A 371 -15.10 0.42 4.04
CA ARG A 371 -13.94 -0.30 4.63
C ARG A 371 -12.77 0.63 4.75
N TYR A 372 -12.47 1.23 3.60
CA TYR A 372 -11.25 1.96 3.39
C TYR A 372 -11.27 3.16 4.31
N ALA A 373 -12.38 3.89 4.29
CA ALA A 373 -12.63 5.05 5.12
C ALA A 373 -12.41 4.76 6.61
N VAL A 374 -13.08 3.76 7.18
CA VAL A 374 -12.94 3.47 8.62
C VAL A 374 -11.56 2.93 8.99
N ASN A 375 -10.88 2.21 8.09
CA ASN A 375 -9.54 1.67 8.35
C ASN A 375 -8.42 2.71 8.22
N PHE A 376 -8.57 3.71 7.33
CA PHE A 376 -7.43 4.54 6.91
C PHE A 376 -7.60 6.04 7.15
N TRP A 377 -8.76 6.54 7.60
CA TRP A 377 -8.92 7.98 7.92
C TRP A 377 -7.81 8.49 8.86
N MET A 378 -7.51 7.72 9.92
CA MET A 378 -6.52 8.08 10.92
C MET A 378 -5.11 8.09 10.33
N VAL A 379 -4.78 7.07 9.51
CA VAL A 379 -3.49 6.98 8.83
C VAL A 379 -3.29 8.21 7.95
N HIS A 380 -4.27 8.56 7.12
CA HIS A 380 -4.16 9.73 6.25
C HIS A 380 -4.05 11.03 7.04
N LEU A 381 -4.81 11.18 8.13
CA LEU A 381 -4.74 12.36 8.99
C LEU A 381 -3.34 12.53 9.60
N THR A 382 -2.77 11.45 10.13
CA THR A 382 -1.47 11.50 10.85
C THR A 382 -0.27 11.75 9.95
N GLU A 383 -0.43 11.65 8.63
CA GLU A 383 0.62 11.98 7.64
C GLU A 383 0.64 13.48 7.29
N ILE A 384 -0.33 14.27 7.79
CA ILE A 384 -0.40 15.70 7.56
C ILE A 384 0.52 16.43 8.54
N LEU A 385 1.64 16.96 8.03
CA LEU A 385 2.58 17.76 8.84
C LEU A 385 2.15 19.22 8.99
N TYR A 386 1.56 19.79 7.93
CA TYR A 386 1.01 21.13 7.89
C TYR A 386 -0.41 21.03 7.37
N TRP A 387 -1.38 21.36 8.22
CA TRP A 387 -2.79 21.23 7.87
C TRP A 387 -3.43 22.60 7.65
N ASP A 388 -4.42 22.64 6.77
CA ASP A 388 -5.21 23.84 6.53
C ASP A 388 -6.09 24.15 7.76
N PRO A 389 -5.90 25.30 8.46
CA PRO A 389 -6.67 25.66 9.65
C PRO A 389 -8.17 25.77 9.38
N THR A 390 -8.59 25.96 8.13
CA THR A 390 -10.02 26.00 7.79
C THR A 390 -10.71 24.65 7.98
N LEU A 391 -9.94 23.55 8.05
CA LEU A 391 -10.43 22.19 8.24
C LEU A 391 -10.52 21.77 9.72
N GLU A 392 -10.04 22.62 10.64
CA GLU A 392 -10.00 22.33 12.07
C GLU A 392 -11.35 21.98 12.65
N GLY A 393 -12.38 22.77 12.33
CA GLY A 393 -13.73 22.50 12.78
C GLY A 393 -14.24 21.12 12.34
N THR A 394 -13.92 20.69 11.13
CA THR A 394 -14.37 19.39 10.59
C THR A 394 -13.70 18.23 11.30
N VAL A 395 -12.37 18.29 11.48
CA VAL A 395 -11.61 17.24 12.17
C VAL A 395 -12.03 17.15 13.63
N LEU A 396 -12.10 18.27 14.35
CA LEU A 396 -12.51 18.29 15.76
C LEU A 396 -13.92 17.75 15.94
N ASN A 397 -14.86 18.18 15.09
CA ASN A 397 -16.23 17.66 15.12
C ASN A 397 -16.29 16.14 14.87
N PHE A 398 -15.46 15.60 13.98
CA PHE A 398 -15.37 14.15 13.80
C PHE A 398 -14.81 13.47 15.05
N LEU A 399 -13.72 13.99 15.60
CA LEU A 399 -13.07 13.42 16.79
C LEU A 399 -14.01 13.43 18.01
N ASP A 400 -14.64 14.57 18.32
CA ASP A 400 -15.59 14.73 19.43
C ASP A 400 -16.79 13.78 19.33
N ASN A 401 -17.36 13.64 18.12
CA ASN A 401 -18.63 12.92 17.97
C ASN A 401 -18.47 11.46 17.53
N LYS A 402 -17.36 11.10 16.90
CA LYS A 402 -17.20 9.82 16.20
C LYS A 402 -16.04 8.96 16.68
N LEU A 403 -15.05 9.50 17.42
CA LEU A 403 -13.89 8.72 17.82
C LEU A 403 -14.26 7.50 18.69
N THR A 404 -15.06 7.71 19.74
CA THR A 404 -15.53 6.62 20.61
C THR A 404 -16.33 5.56 19.84
N HIS A 405 -17.24 6.01 18.97
CA HIS A 405 -18.01 5.13 18.10
C HIS A 405 -17.10 4.34 17.15
N TRP A 406 -16.07 4.98 16.61
CA TRP A 406 -15.08 4.33 15.76
C TRP A 406 -14.33 3.24 16.53
N ILE A 407 -13.86 3.49 17.76
CA ILE A 407 -13.19 2.46 18.58
C ILE A 407 -14.10 1.24 18.77
N GLU A 408 -15.34 1.45 19.21
CA GLU A 408 -16.31 0.38 19.40
C GLU A 408 -16.59 -0.38 18.08
N PHE A 409 -16.71 0.34 16.97
CA PHE A 409 -16.95 -0.25 15.66
C PHE A 409 -15.76 -1.09 15.19
N MET A 410 -14.53 -0.56 15.30
CA MET A 410 -13.32 -1.27 14.91
C MET A 410 -13.19 -2.56 15.72
N VAL A 411 -13.41 -2.52 17.03
CA VAL A 411 -13.38 -3.73 17.84
C VAL A 411 -14.54 -4.67 17.50
N SER A 412 -15.74 -4.16 17.21
CA SER A 412 -16.89 -5.01 16.92
C SER A 412 -16.81 -5.70 15.54
N LYS A 413 -16.26 -5.02 14.53
CA LYS A 413 -16.42 -5.40 13.12
C LYS A 413 -15.11 -5.62 12.37
N LEU A 414 -14.00 -5.10 12.89
CA LEU A 414 -12.69 -5.10 12.26
C LEU A 414 -11.63 -5.41 13.34
N THR A 415 -10.42 -4.87 13.16
CA THR A 415 -9.30 -4.99 14.10
C THR A 415 -9.01 -3.62 14.71
N TYR A 416 -8.85 -3.57 16.04
CA TYR A 416 -8.43 -2.36 16.74
C TYR A 416 -7.12 -1.79 16.17
N GLN A 417 -7.06 -0.46 16.06
CA GLN A 417 -5.85 0.27 15.69
C GLN A 417 -5.47 1.25 16.81
N SER A 418 -4.18 1.31 17.14
CA SER A 418 -3.66 2.16 18.22
C SER A 418 -3.97 3.65 17.99
N LEU A 419 -4.37 4.34 19.06
CA LEU A 419 -4.64 5.77 19.11
C LEU A 419 -3.39 6.62 19.35
N ILE A 420 -2.25 6.00 19.67
CA ILE A 420 -0.99 6.71 19.95
C ILE A 420 -0.57 7.64 18.79
N PRO A 421 -0.59 7.20 17.51
CA PRO A 421 -0.24 8.08 16.39
C PRO A 421 -1.16 9.30 16.29
N LEU A 422 -2.46 9.10 16.53
CA LEU A 422 -3.45 10.17 16.51
C LEU A 422 -3.19 11.17 17.65
N HIS A 423 -2.97 10.70 18.88
CA HIS A 423 -2.63 11.57 19.99
C HIS A 423 -1.34 12.37 19.72
N LYS A 424 -0.28 11.73 19.25
CA LYS A 424 0.96 12.45 18.90
C LYS A 424 0.73 13.51 17.83
N TRP A 425 -0.10 13.20 16.84
CA TRP A 425 -0.47 14.15 15.81
C TRP A 425 -1.27 15.34 16.38
N THR A 426 -2.24 15.11 17.27
CA THR A 426 -3.00 16.22 17.88
C THR A 426 -2.11 17.11 18.74
N GLN A 427 -1.12 16.55 19.44
CA GLN A 427 -0.17 17.33 20.24
C GLN A 427 0.78 18.19 19.39
N ASN A 428 1.18 17.71 18.21
CA ASN A 428 2.15 18.41 17.36
C ASN A 428 1.51 19.39 16.37
N THR A 429 0.23 19.19 16.03
CA THR A 429 -0.38 19.83 14.85
C THR A 429 -1.72 20.51 15.15
N ALA A 430 -2.49 20.05 16.14
CA ALA A 430 -3.79 20.65 16.46
C ALA A 430 -3.66 21.75 17.53
N SER A 431 -4.19 22.94 17.23
CA SER A 431 -4.26 24.07 18.17
C SER A 431 -5.68 24.17 18.76
N GLY A 432 -6.15 23.11 19.41
CA GLY A 432 -7.56 23.02 19.80
C GLY A 432 -7.85 21.97 20.89
N PRO A 433 -9.12 21.74 21.26
CA PRO A 433 -9.49 20.86 22.37
C PRO A 433 -8.94 19.42 22.26
N ALA A 434 -8.65 18.92 21.06
CA ALA A 434 -8.02 17.60 20.87
C ALA A 434 -6.55 17.50 21.34
N SER A 435 -5.87 18.63 21.57
CA SER A 435 -4.56 18.65 22.25
C SER A 435 -4.69 18.66 23.77
N SER A 436 -5.88 18.99 24.30
CA SER A 436 -6.13 18.92 25.75
C SER A 436 -6.15 17.48 26.24
N THR A 437 -5.53 17.28 27.41
CA THR A 437 -5.61 16.04 28.18
C THR A 437 -7.05 15.59 28.45
N HIS A 438 -7.97 16.53 28.70
CA HIS A 438 -9.36 16.23 29.01
C HIS A 438 -10.13 15.57 27.85
N PHE A 439 -9.84 15.95 26.60
CA PHE A 439 -10.51 15.36 25.43
C PHE A 439 -10.32 13.83 25.38
N TRP A 440 -9.16 13.34 25.81
CA TRP A 440 -8.81 11.92 25.76
C TRP A 440 -9.43 11.07 26.86
N ASN A 441 -10.07 11.66 27.87
CA ASN A 441 -10.74 10.92 28.95
C ASN A 441 -11.80 9.95 28.41
N GLN A 442 -12.67 10.42 27.51
CA GLN A 442 -13.75 9.59 26.97
C GLN A 442 -13.23 8.43 26.09
N PRO A 443 -12.29 8.64 25.14
CA PRO A 443 -11.62 7.53 24.45
C PRO A 443 -10.95 6.52 25.41
N ILE A 444 -10.27 6.99 26.45
CA ILE A 444 -9.60 6.13 27.44
C ILE A 444 -10.60 5.29 28.23
N GLU A 445 -11.68 5.89 28.71
CA GLU A 445 -12.77 5.17 29.39
C GLU A 445 -13.39 4.11 28.47
N CYS A 446 -13.54 4.42 27.18
CA CYS A 446 -14.01 3.46 26.19
C CYS A 446 -13.05 2.25 26.07
N LEU A 447 -11.74 2.49 25.97
CA LEU A 447 -10.72 1.44 25.93
C LEU A 447 -10.74 0.56 27.19
N LEU A 448 -10.84 1.17 28.37
CA LEU A 448 -10.92 0.45 29.66
C LEU A 448 -12.15 -0.47 29.72
N ARG A 449 -13.28 -0.03 29.16
CA ARG A 449 -14.51 -0.83 29.09
C ARG A 449 -14.41 -1.98 28.08
N ILE A 450 -13.70 -1.78 26.97
CA ILE A 450 -13.55 -2.77 25.89
C ILE A 450 -12.53 -3.86 26.25
N LEU A 451 -11.45 -3.51 26.95
CA LEU A 451 -10.33 -4.42 27.22
C LEU A 451 -10.75 -5.75 27.89
N PRO A 452 -11.56 -5.78 28.98
CA PRO A 452 -11.98 -7.03 29.60
C PRO A 452 -12.77 -7.93 28.64
N ARG A 453 -13.56 -7.33 27.75
CA ARG A 453 -14.39 -8.05 26.77
C ARG A 453 -13.54 -8.65 25.65
N LEU A 454 -12.49 -7.97 25.19
CA LEU A 454 -11.52 -8.56 24.24
C LEU A 454 -10.84 -9.80 24.83
N ILE A 455 -10.46 -9.72 26.11
CA ILE A 455 -9.84 -10.85 26.82
C ILE A 455 -10.82 -12.02 26.93
N GLN A 456 -12.08 -11.76 27.29
CA GLN A 456 -13.14 -12.78 27.34
C GLN A 456 -13.36 -13.46 25.98
N ASN A 457 -13.29 -12.69 24.89
CA ASN A 457 -13.44 -13.18 23.52
C ASN A 457 -12.13 -13.75 22.92
N ASN A 458 -11.09 -13.98 23.74
CA ASN A 458 -9.79 -14.52 23.34
C ASN A 458 -9.07 -13.70 22.24
N ARG A 459 -9.35 -12.39 22.14
CA ARG A 459 -8.71 -11.46 21.21
C ARG A 459 -7.49 -10.79 21.86
N LEU A 460 -6.56 -11.62 22.32
CA LEU A 460 -5.44 -11.20 23.16
C LEU A 460 -4.49 -10.20 22.46
N GLY A 461 -4.27 -10.34 21.16
CA GLY A 461 -3.41 -9.42 20.39
C GLY A 461 -3.94 -7.97 20.40
N GLU A 462 -5.25 -7.80 20.26
CA GLU A 462 -5.88 -6.48 20.34
C GLU A 462 -5.97 -5.99 21.79
N GLY A 463 -6.20 -6.89 22.74
CA GLY A 463 -6.10 -6.57 24.17
C GLY A 463 -4.74 -5.98 24.54
N LEU A 464 -3.65 -6.57 24.03
CA LEU A 464 -2.29 -6.04 24.23
C LEU A 464 -2.09 -4.66 23.58
N ALA A 465 -2.66 -4.43 22.39
CA ALA A 465 -2.61 -3.13 21.74
C ALA A 465 -3.35 -2.05 22.56
N ILE A 466 -4.51 -2.38 23.12
CA ILE A 466 -5.24 -1.48 24.02
C ILE A 466 -4.46 -1.20 25.30
N VAL A 467 -3.83 -2.22 25.92
CA VAL A 467 -3.00 -2.03 27.11
C VAL A 467 -1.85 -1.07 26.83
N ALA A 468 -1.16 -1.22 25.69
CA ALA A 468 -0.08 -0.31 25.30
C ALA A 468 -0.56 1.13 25.15
N ASP A 469 -1.75 1.35 24.58
CA ASP A 469 -2.36 2.67 24.49
C ASP A 469 -2.69 3.24 25.87
N LEU A 470 -3.32 2.45 26.75
CA LEU A 470 -3.66 2.87 28.12
C LEU A 470 -2.41 3.24 28.94
N GLU A 471 -1.34 2.46 28.83
CA GLU A 471 -0.05 2.76 29.46
C GLU A 471 0.55 4.07 28.94
N TYR A 472 0.51 4.27 27.62
CA TYR A 472 0.98 5.50 26.97
C TYR A 472 0.19 6.73 27.45
N PHE A 473 -1.14 6.67 27.45
CA PHE A 473 -1.98 7.77 27.90
C PHE A 473 -1.78 8.05 29.39
N THR A 474 -1.75 7.02 30.23
CA THR A 474 -1.52 7.20 31.67
C THR A 474 -0.20 7.91 31.95
N THR A 475 0.87 7.50 31.27
CA THR A 475 2.20 8.11 31.44
C THR A 475 2.22 9.56 30.95
N THR A 476 1.60 9.81 29.79
CA THR A 476 1.62 11.14 29.16
C THR A 476 0.75 12.14 29.91
N LEU A 477 -0.43 11.72 30.37
CA LEU A 477 -1.34 12.52 31.18
C LEU A 477 -0.75 12.81 32.57
N ALA A 478 -0.07 11.84 33.18
CA ALA A 478 0.63 12.05 34.45
C ALA A 478 1.78 13.06 34.32
N GLN A 479 2.53 13.02 33.21
CA GLN A 479 3.59 13.98 32.92
C GLN A 479 3.01 15.40 32.75
N ALA A 480 1.94 15.55 31.95
CA ALA A 480 1.29 16.84 31.73
C ALA A 480 0.74 17.45 33.05
N ALA A 481 0.13 16.62 33.91
CA ALA A 481 -0.34 17.05 35.22
C ALA A 481 0.81 17.48 36.16
N ALA A 482 2.00 16.87 36.04
CA ALA A 482 3.17 17.27 36.80
C ALA A 482 3.76 18.60 36.30
N ASP A 483 3.76 18.82 34.98
CA ASP A 483 4.25 20.05 34.36
C ASP A 483 3.34 21.25 34.70
N GLU A 484 2.00 21.06 34.72
CA GLU A 484 1.04 22.10 35.16
C GLU A 484 1.20 22.50 36.64
N VAL A 485 1.64 21.58 37.50
CA VAL A 485 1.92 21.87 38.92
C VAL A 485 3.27 22.57 39.10
N GLY A 486 4.26 22.28 38.23
CA GLY A 486 5.59 22.89 38.28
C GLY A 486 5.64 24.35 37.79
N ASP A 487 4.82 24.73 36.82
CA ASP A 487 4.72 26.13 36.34
C ASP A 487 3.95 27.04 37.31
N GLY A 488 3.21 26.48 38.27
CA GLY A 488 2.45 27.23 39.28
C GLY A 488 3.26 27.72 40.49
N GLU A 489 4.54 27.33 40.65
CA GLU A 489 5.37 27.66 41.82
C GLU A 489 6.36 28.83 41.59
N VAL A 490 6.25 29.60 40.50
CA VAL A 490 7.20 30.72 40.20
C VAL A 490 6.59 32.13 40.32
N GLU A 491 5.29 32.29 40.64
CA GLU A 491 4.69 33.61 40.90
C GLU A 491 4.15 33.74 42.34
N ASP A 492 5.03 33.70 43.34
CA ASP A 492 4.80 34.46 44.58
C ASP A 492 6.11 34.63 45.38
N ASP A 493 6.94 35.60 44.98
CA ASP A 493 7.82 36.34 45.91
C ASP A 493 8.54 37.49 45.15
N THR A 494 7.87 38.64 45.04
CA THR A 494 8.53 39.97 45.01
C THR A 494 7.64 41.06 45.57
#